data_AF-A0A0R1P3B1-F1
#
_entry.id   AF-A0A0R1P3B1-F1
#
_cell.length_a   1.000
_cell.length_b   1.000
_cell.length_c   1.000
_cell.angle_alpha   90.00
_cell.angle_beta   90.00
_cell.angle_gamma   90.00
#
_symmetry.space_group_name_H-M   'P 1'
#
loop_
_entity.id
_entity.type
_entity.pdbx_description
1 polymer ?
#
loop_
_entity_poly.entity_id
_entity_poly.type
_entity_poly.pdbx_seq_one_letter_code
_entity_poly.pdbx_strand_id
1 'polypeptide(L)'
;MIATPADAANRQQTIANHELKQDLATHQAYANDDPGNYDYAKFIKKIKYTGHDHIVVEVKNSFSTMNKADKTRILDQVQGLAIQVLQNNHLITKRQAHHGLKATIRTGHAIIGKSKHSNYYQYSWK
;
A
#
# COMPACT_ATOMS: atom_id res chain seq x y z
N MET A 1 -4.28 -30.52 -16.59
CA MET A 1 -5.32 -29.52 -16.23
C MET A 1 -4.74 -28.14 -16.48
N ILE A 2 -5.37 -27.33 -17.32
CA ILE A 2 -4.94 -25.94 -17.61
C ILE A 2 -5.63 -25.04 -16.58
N ALA A 3 -4.88 -24.24 -15.82
CA ALA A 3 -5.45 -23.31 -14.85
C ALA A 3 -6.31 -22.26 -15.56
N THR A 4 -7.45 -21.89 -14.97
CA THR A 4 -8.32 -20.86 -15.56
C THR A 4 -7.70 -19.47 -15.38
N PRO A 5 -8.09 -18.47 -16.20
CA PRO A 5 -7.63 -17.09 -16.03
C PRO A 5 -7.92 -16.52 -14.62
N ALA A 6 -9.01 -16.95 -13.98
CA ALA A 6 -9.34 -16.56 -12.61
C ALA A 6 -8.37 -17.17 -11.58
N ASP A 7 -7.98 -18.43 -11.75
CA ASP A 7 -6.99 -19.09 -10.89
C ASP A 7 -5.61 -18.43 -11.01
N ALA A 8 -5.23 -18.03 -12.22
CA ALA A 8 -3.98 -17.32 -12.48
C ALA A 8 -3.96 -15.92 -11.85
N ALA A 9 -5.03 -15.14 -11.99
CA ALA A 9 -5.14 -13.82 -11.37
C ALA A 9 -5.11 -13.88 -9.84
N ASN A 10 -5.81 -14.86 -9.24
CA ASN A 10 -5.81 -15.08 -7.80
C ASN A 10 -4.43 -15.49 -7.27
N ARG A 11 -3.71 -16.32 -8.03
CA ARG A 11 -2.32 -16.70 -7.70
C ARG A 11 -1.38 -15.49 -7.73
N GLN A 12 -1.44 -14.68 -8.78
CA GLN A 12 -0.59 -13.49 -8.90
C GLN A 12 -0.87 -12.46 -7.80
N GLN A 13 -2.14 -12.28 -7.43
CA GLN A 13 -2.52 -11.45 -6.29
C GLN A 13 -1.98 -12.01 -4.96
N THR A 14 -1.96 -13.32 -4.79
CA THR A 14 -1.43 -13.96 -3.58
C THR A 14 0.09 -13.74 -3.47
N ILE A 15 0.83 -13.90 -4.58
CA ILE A 15 2.27 -13.66 -4.65
C ILE A 15 2.58 -12.20 -4.29
N ALA A 16 1.93 -11.24 -4.95
CA ALA A 16 2.16 -9.82 -4.67
C ALA A 16 1.82 -9.45 -3.22
N ASN A 17 0.76 -10.01 -2.64
CA ASN A 17 0.45 -9.78 -1.22
C ASN A 17 1.48 -10.41 -0.27
N HIS A 18 2.11 -11.51 -0.66
CA HIS A 18 3.19 -12.11 0.09
C HIS A 18 4.45 -11.23 0.04
N GLU A 19 4.83 -10.74 -1.14
CA GLU A 19 5.96 -9.82 -1.32
C GLU A 19 5.74 -8.51 -0.57
N LEU A 20 4.55 -7.89 -0.68
CA LEU A 20 4.20 -6.69 0.10
C LEU A 20 4.38 -6.89 1.61
N LYS A 21 4.06 -8.10 2.11
CA LYS A 21 4.23 -8.44 3.52
C LYS A 21 5.71 -8.57 3.88
N GLN A 22 6.51 -9.23 3.03
CA GLN A 22 7.94 -9.41 3.25
C GLN A 22 8.68 -8.09 3.20
N ASP A 23 8.45 -7.27 2.17
CA ASP A 23 9.11 -5.97 2.01
C ASP A 23 8.73 -5.02 3.14
N LEU A 24 7.45 -4.98 3.55
CA LEU A 24 7.04 -4.20 4.70
C LEU A 24 7.75 -4.67 5.99
N ALA A 25 7.88 -5.98 6.20
CA ALA A 25 8.59 -6.51 7.37
C ALA A 25 10.08 -6.13 7.35
N THR A 26 10.71 -6.19 6.18
CA THR A 26 12.09 -5.73 5.97
C THR A 26 12.22 -4.24 6.31
N HIS A 27 11.34 -3.38 5.77
CA HIS A 27 11.36 -1.95 6.05
C HIS A 27 11.09 -1.66 7.53
N GLN A 28 10.22 -2.43 8.19
CA GLN A 28 9.98 -2.32 9.63
C GLN A 28 11.23 -2.66 10.45
N ALA A 29 12.03 -3.63 10.02
CA ALA A 29 13.28 -3.99 10.69
C ALA A 29 14.31 -2.85 10.61
N TYR A 30 14.38 -2.14 9.47
CA TYR A 30 15.32 -1.03 9.26
C TYR A 30 14.79 0.34 9.71
N ALA A 31 13.54 0.45 10.16
CA ALA A 31 12.91 1.74 10.41
C ALA A 31 13.59 2.59 11.51
N ASN A 32 14.32 1.95 12.43
CA ASN A 32 15.08 2.64 13.46
C ASN A 32 16.50 3.01 13.00
N ASP A 33 17.10 2.20 12.12
CA ASP A 33 18.49 2.37 11.69
C ASP A 33 18.60 3.30 10.48
N ASP A 34 17.58 3.33 9.63
CA ASP A 34 17.48 4.24 8.48
C ASP A 34 16.08 4.89 8.44
N PRO A 35 15.83 5.85 9.36
CA PRO A 35 14.56 6.57 9.41
C PRO A 35 14.31 7.45 8.17
N GLY A 36 15.35 7.84 7.43
CA GLY A 36 15.20 8.62 6.21
C GLY A 36 14.39 7.87 5.15
N ASN A 37 14.64 6.55 5.03
CA ASN A 37 14.01 5.72 4.01
C ASN A 37 12.82 4.90 4.54
N TYR A 38 12.83 4.50 5.82
CA TYR A 38 11.89 3.49 6.32
C TYR A 38 11.01 3.93 7.50
N ASP A 39 11.08 5.18 7.94
CA ASP A 39 10.27 5.66 9.09
C ASP A 39 8.77 5.43 8.90
N TYR A 40 8.27 5.47 7.67
CA TYR A 40 6.86 5.17 7.36
C TYR A 40 6.41 3.81 7.87
N ALA A 41 7.30 2.81 7.83
CA ALA A 41 6.99 1.43 8.18
C ALA A 41 6.63 1.29 9.67
N LYS A 42 7.06 2.23 10.53
CA LYS A 42 6.68 2.27 11.94
C LYS A 42 5.18 2.43 12.15
N PHE A 43 4.47 3.06 11.21
CA PHE A 43 3.06 3.41 11.34
C PHE A 43 2.12 2.42 10.62
N ILE A 44 2.66 1.55 9.77
CA ILE A 44 1.89 0.63 8.95
C ILE A 44 1.86 -0.76 9.61
N LYS A 45 0.68 -1.37 9.69
CA LYS A 45 0.51 -2.78 10.12
C LYS A 45 0.55 -3.73 8.94
N LYS A 46 -0.14 -3.37 7.85
CA LYS A 46 -0.34 -4.24 6.70
C LYS A 46 -0.66 -3.44 5.44
N ILE A 47 -0.15 -3.91 4.31
CA ILE A 47 -0.56 -3.46 2.98
C ILE A 47 -1.15 -4.67 2.26
N LYS A 48 -2.32 -4.52 1.66
CA LYS A 48 -2.99 -5.59 0.91
C LYS A 48 -3.47 -5.08 -0.44
N TYR A 49 -3.02 -5.70 -1.51
CA TYR A 49 -3.58 -5.54 -2.85
C TYR A 49 -4.87 -6.33 -3.02
N THR A 50 -5.90 -5.67 -3.54
CA THR A 50 -7.25 -6.22 -3.72
C THR A 50 -7.69 -6.34 -5.18
N GLY A 51 -6.77 -6.16 -6.15
CA GLY A 51 -7.09 -6.12 -7.58
C GLY A 51 -7.29 -4.69 -8.09
N HIS A 52 -7.40 -4.48 -9.40
CA HIS A 52 -7.91 -3.20 -9.91
C HIS A 52 -6.93 -2.02 -10.01
N ASP A 53 -5.77 -2.06 -9.32
CA ASP A 53 -5.00 -0.88 -8.83
C ASP A 53 -5.31 -0.48 -7.37
N HIS A 54 -6.11 -1.28 -6.66
CA HIS A 54 -6.59 -0.95 -5.32
C HIS A 54 -5.76 -1.63 -4.23
N ILE A 55 -5.30 -0.82 -3.28
CA ILE A 55 -4.70 -1.27 -2.02
C ILE A 55 -5.53 -0.88 -0.81
N VAL A 56 -5.43 -1.73 0.20
CA VAL A 56 -5.89 -1.49 1.55
C VAL A 56 -4.67 -1.36 2.45
N VAL A 57 -4.59 -0.25 3.18
CA VAL A 57 -3.52 0.03 4.13
C VAL A 57 -4.10 -0.01 5.54
N GLU A 58 -3.65 -0.97 6.33
CA GLU A 58 -3.96 -1.03 7.76
C GLU A 58 -2.84 -0.36 8.54
N VAL A 59 -3.20 0.60 9.39
CA VAL A 59 -2.25 1.44 10.12
C VAL A 59 -2.38 1.27 11.63
N LYS A 60 -1.32 1.62 12.36
CA LYS A 60 -1.30 1.68 13.83
C LYS A 60 -2.08 2.90 14.33
N ASN A 61 -2.51 2.87 15.59
CA ASN A 61 -3.30 3.95 16.18
C ASN A 61 -2.54 5.30 16.18
N SER A 62 -1.21 5.26 16.32
CA SER A 62 -0.34 6.44 16.25
C SER A 62 -0.42 7.17 14.90
N PHE A 63 -0.77 6.48 13.81
CA PHE A 63 -1.00 7.13 12.52
C PHE A 63 -2.24 8.04 12.56
N SER A 64 -3.30 7.61 13.25
CA SER A 64 -4.56 8.35 13.30
C SER A 64 -4.43 9.70 13.98
N THR A 65 -3.48 9.85 14.91
CA THR A 65 -3.21 11.09 15.64
C THR A 65 -2.30 12.06 14.89
N MET A 66 -1.70 11.65 13.76
CA MET A 66 -0.84 12.51 12.96
C MET A 66 -1.65 13.58 12.22
N ASN A 67 -1.00 14.70 11.91
CA ASN A 67 -1.57 15.73 11.03
C ASN A 67 -1.72 15.20 9.59
N LYS A 68 -2.51 15.91 8.77
CA LYS A 68 -2.81 15.47 7.40
C LYS A 68 -1.57 15.43 6.50
N ALA A 69 -0.59 16.32 6.70
CA ALA A 69 0.62 16.38 5.88
C ALA A 69 1.49 15.14 6.12
N ASP A 70 1.71 14.78 7.38
CA ASP A 70 2.47 13.59 7.74
C ASP A 70 1.77 12.31 7.28
N LYS A 71 0.44 12.22 7.45
CA LYS A 71 -0.34 11.08 6.93
C LYS A 71 -0.13 10.88 5.44
N THR A 72 -0.16 11.97 4.66
CA THR A 72 0.11 11.93 3.22
C THR A 72 1.54 11.48 2.93
N ARG A 73 2.56 12.08 3.57
CA ARG A 73 3.97 11.72 3.37
C ARG A 73 4.23 10.23 3.59
N ILE A 74 3.69 9.68 4.68
CA ILE A 74 3.82 8.27 5.04
C ILE A 74 3.13 7.39 3.98
N LEU A 75 1.96 7.82 3.49
CA LEU A 75 1.21 7.09 2.48
C LEU A 75 1.84 7.16 1.09
N ASP A 76 2.57 8.22 0.76
CA ASP A 76 3.32 8.30 -0.51
C ASP A 76 4.47 7.28 -0.52
N GLN A 77 5.12 7.04 0.63
CA GLN A 77 6.13 5.98 0.75
C GLN A 77 5.48 4.58 0.67
N VAL A 78 4.27 4.40 1.23
CA VAL A 78 3.48 3.16 1.04
C VAL A 78 3.12 2.94 -0.43
N GLN A 79 2.71 4.00 -1.15
CA GLN A 79 2.44 3.96 -2.58
C GLN A 79 3.68 3.50 -3.34
N GLY A 80 4.87 4.06 -3.03
CA GLY A 80 6.12 3.68 -3.67
C GLY A 80 6.42 2.19 -3.55
N LEU A 81 6.37 1.65 -2.33
CA LEU A 81 6.55 0.21 -2.12
C LEU A 81 5.52 -0.62 -2.89
N ALA A 82 4.23 -0.25 -2.78
CA ALA A 82 3.17 -1.03 -3.40
C ALA A 82 3.25 -1.00 -4.93
N ILE A 83 3.56 0.16 -5.52
CA ILE A 83 3.74 0.31 -6.96
C ILE A 83 4.89 -0.56 -7.45
N GLN A 84 6.03 -0.55 -6.76
CA GLN A 84 7.19 -1.36 -7.12
C GLN A 84 6.83 -2.86 -7.18
N VAL A 85 6.21 -3.38 -6.12
CA VAL A 85 5.81 -4.80 -6.06
C VAL A 85 4.81 -5.13 -7.17
N LEU A 86 3.78 -4.30 -7.35
CA LEU A 86 2.74 -4.56 -8.35
C LEU A 86 3.25 -4.44 -9.80
N GLN A 87 4.20 -3.54 -10.07
CA GLN A 87 4.84 -3.43 -11.39
C GLN A 87 5.73 -4.64 -11.69
N ASN A 88 6.53 -5.09 -10.73
CA ASN A 88 7.40 -6.26 -10.87
C ASN A 88 6.59 -7.54 -11.15
N ASN A 89 5.38 -7.62 -10.60
CA ASN A 89 4.46 -8.73 -10.81
C ASN A 89 3.54 -8.55 -12.04
N HIS A 90 3.72 -7.49 -12.85
CA HIS A 90 2.88 -7.16 -14.00
C HIS A 90 1.39 -6.99 -13.69
N LEU A 91 1.05 -6.62 -12.44
CA LEU A 91 -0.32 -6.43 -11.98
C LEU A 91 -0.88 -5.03 -12.28
N ILE A 92 0.02 -4.07 -12.53
CA ILE A 92 -0.32 -2.72 -12.97
C ILE A 92 0.62 -2.29 -14.09
N THR A 93 0.12 -1.42 -14.96
CA THR A 93 0.93 -0.79 -16.02
C THR A 93 1.77 0.36 -15.48
N LYS A 94 2.80 0.78 -16.24
CA LYS A 94 3.56 2.02 -15.95
C LYS A 94 2.65 3.25 -15.85
N ARG A 95 1.61 3.33 -16.70
CA ARG A 95 0.64 4.43 -16.66
C ARG A 95 -0.15 4.45 -15.35
N GLN A 96 -0.60 3.29 -14.89
CA GLN A 96 -1.28 3.17 -13.58
C GLN A 96 -0.35 3.54 -12.44
N ALA A 97 0.90 3.08 -12.47
CA ALA A 97 1.91 3.45 -11.48
C ALA A 97 2.12 4.99 -11.38
N HIS A 98 2.21 5.70 -12.51
CA HIS A 98 2.31 7.17 -12.50
C HIS A 98 1.07 7.87 -11.93
N HIS A 99 -0.11 7.28 -12.06
CA HIS A 99 -1.35 7.82 -11.50
C HIS A 99 -1.51 7.56 -10.00
N GLY A 100 -0.73 6.63 -9.45
CA GLY A 100 -0.84 6.11 -8.09
C GLY A 100 -1.80 4.92 -7.98
N LEU A 101 -1.96 4.39 -6.76
CA LEU A 101 -2.89 3.31 -6.46
C LEU A 101 -4.09 3.84 -5.69
N LYS A 102 -5.29 3.37 -6.05
CA LYS A 102 -6.47 3.60 -5.21
C LYS A 102 -6.17 3.06 -3.82
N ALA A 103 -6.46 3.82 -2.76
CA ALA A 103 -6.11 3.44 -1.40
C ALA A 103 -7.30 3.59 -0.45
N THR A 104 -7.51 2.57 0.39
CA THR A 104 -8.39 2.64 1.56
C THR A 104 -7.55 2.49 2.83
N ILE A 105 -7.55 3.51 3.68
CA ILE A 105 -6.76 3.57 4.91
C ILE A 105 -7.66 3.25 6.10
N ARG A 106 -7.26 2.26 6.90
CA ARG A 106 -8.02 1.76 8.04
C ARG A 106 -7.20 1.58 9.31
N THR A 107 -7.82 1.86 10.44
CA THR A 107 -7.31 1.57 11.79
C THR A 107 -8.31 0.65 12.47
N GLY A 108 -7.93 -0.61 12.68
CA GLY A 108 -8.89 -1.64 13.09
C GLY A 108 -10.04 -1.73 12.07
N HIS A 109 -11.28 -1.58 12.54
CA HIS A 109 -12.47 -1.62 11.68
C HIS A 109 -12.84 -0.25 11.08
N ALA A 110 -12.22 0.84 11.52
CA ALA A 110 -12.57 2.19 11.06
C ALA A 110 -11.81 2.57 9.79
N ILE A 111 -12.52 3.06 8.77
CA ILE A 111 -11.91 3.72 7.61
C ILE A 111 -11.63 5.18 7.99
N ILE A 112 -10.35 5.55 8.04
CA ILE A 112 -9.89 6.89 8.43
C ILE A 112 -9.46 7.74 7.23
N GLY A 113 -9.31 7.13 6.05
CA GLY A 113 -8.93 7.84 4.84
C GLY A 113 -9.18 7.05 3.58
N LYS A 114 -9.34 7.75 2.46
CA LYS A 114 -9.40 7.17 1.10
C LYS A 114 -8.67 8.07 0.12
N SER A 115 -8.04 7.49 -0.90
CA SER A 115 -7.50 8.29 -2.01
C SER A 115 -8.64 8.93 -2.82
N LYS A 116 -8.37 10.09 -3.42
CA LYS A 116 -9.32 10.82 -4.27
C LYS A 116 -9.28 10.27 -5.69
N HIS A 117 -10.44 10.19 -6.33
CA HIS A 117 -10.54 9.68 -7.71
C HIS A 117 -9.78 10.52 -8.75
N SER A 118 -9.63 11.82 -8.51
CA SER A 118 -8.92 12.73 -9.43
C SER A 118 -7.40 12.63 -9.35
N ASN A 119 -6.86 12.13 -8.24
CA ASN A 119 -5.43 11.93 -8.03
C ASN A 119 -5.25 10.99 -6.83
N TYR A 120 -4.69 9.79 -7.05
CA TYR A 120 -4.58 8.78 -6.01
C TYR A 120 -3.51 9.06 -4.94
N TYR A 121 -2.65 10.07 -5.13
CA TYR A 121 -1.76 10.61 -4.11
C TYR A 121 -2.43 11.65 -3.20
N GLN A 122 -3.66 12.04 -3.50
CA GLN A 122 -4.44 12.91 -2.61
C GLN A 122 -5.43 12.10 -1.82
N TYR A 123 -5.62 12.46 -0.55
CA TYR A 123 -6.48 11.72 0.37
C TYR A 123 -7.58 12.60 0.96
N SER A 124 -8.74 11.99 1.13
CA SER A 124 -9.82 12.51 1.96
C SER A 124 -9.74 11.81 3.32
N TRP A 125 -9.38 12.58 4.35
CA TRP A 125 -9.25 12.13 5.73
C TRP A 125 -10.57 12.33 6.49
N LYS A 126 -10.90 11.37 7.36
CA LYS A 126 -12.00 11.51 8.32
C LYS A 126 -11.50 12.02 9.67
#